data_AF-A0A356KLI2-F1
#
_entry.id   AF-A0A356KLI2-F1
#
_cell.length_a   1.000
_cell.length_b   1.000
_cell.length_c   1.000
_cell.angle_alpha   90.00
_cell.angle_beta   90.00
_cell.angle_gamma   90.00
#
_symmetry.space_group_name_H-M   'P 1'
#
loop_
_entity.id
_entity.type
_entity.pdbx_description
1 polymer ?
#
loop_
_entity_poly.entity_id
_entity_poly.type
_entity_poly.pdbx_seq_one_letter_code
_entity_poly.pdbx_strand_id
1 'polypeptide(L)'
;MKRVALTLCALLTLGGLASASDAAMGEKLGDDYKSASPKDKCIKIAVAYADKVFKGSKETRAAQAAIDEIFLAYVNKGETSEAKLKLLGELRNQTETECKALNDARRKENKKAPYVRHKEPNSNLQLAVLQSYVVDTAGPTPSLDKLGCLKLVRECTSWFANNSLVLAYLSEALARDEAYAKADHAGKLTIIRDLAVDKKLMSDQERKYLGKAVLSDWMTHELKGGKNADQLLEAVKALGKKGLICFFTRSWAEGILKQLKLVR
;
A
#
# COMPACT_ATOMS: atom_id res chain seq x y z
N MET A 1 11.61 20.82 14.07
CA MET A 1 11.35 20.29 15.43
C MET A 1 9.90 20.42 15.92
N LYS A 2 9.16 21.51 15.65
CA LYS A 2 7.74 21.66 16.08
C LYS A 2 6.71 20.70 15.45
N ARG A 3 7.01 20.05 14.31
CA ARG A 3 6.09 19.11 13.63
C ARG A 3 6.11 17.68 14.17
N VAL A 4 7.22 17.25 14.79
CA VAL A 4 7.34 15.88 15.35
C VAL A 4 6.60 15.77 16.69
N ALA A 5 6.54 16.86 17.46
CA ALA A 5 5.82 16.91 18.74
C ALA A 5 4.28 16.82 18.58
N LEU A 6 3.72 17.30 17.46
CA LEU A 6 2.27 17.22 17.23
C LEU A 6 1.79 15.79 16.94
N THR A 7 2.62 14.97 16.28
CA THR A 7 2.28 13.57 15.96
C THR A 7 2.41 12.66 17.18
N LEU A 8 3.33 12.98 18.11
CA LEU A 8 3.47 12.26 19.38
C LEU A 8 2.30 12.50 20.34
N CYS A 9 1.75 13.72 20.38
CA CYS A 9 0.57 14.03 21.19
C CYS A 9 -0.71 13.33 20.72
N ALA A 10 -0.81 12.97 19.43
CA ALA A 10 -1.92 12.15 18.92
C ALA A 10 -1.83 10.67 19.37
N LEU A 11 -0.62 10.15 19.60
CA LEU A 11 -0.41 8.78 20.08
C LEU A 11 -0.77 8.61 21.57
N LEU A 12 -0.58 9.64 22.39
CA LEU A 12 -0.88 9.61 23.82
C LEU A 12 -2.37 9.80 24.15
N THR A 13 -3.12 10.54 23.33
CA THR A 13 -4.59 10.65 23.48
C THR A 13 -5.34 9.44 22.92
N LEU A 14 -4.73 8.70 21.98
CA LEU A 14 -5.27 7.41 21.52
C LEU A 14 -5.15 6.32 22.59
N GLY A 15 -4.09 6.30 23.42
CA GLY A 15 -3.91 5.25 24.43
C GLY A 15 -4.98 5.20 25.53
N GLY A 16 -5.57 6.36 25.90
CA GLY A 16 -6.63 6.44 26.92
C GLY A 16 -8.06 6.27 26.39
N LEU A 17 -8.27 6.48 25.09
CA LEU A 17 -9.56 6.26 24.41
C LEU A 17 -9.64 4.88 23.72
N ALA A 18 -8.50 4.22 23.49
CA ALA A 18 -8.37 2.96 22.74
C ALA A 18 -8.88 1.69 23.44
N SER A 19 -9.64 1.79 24.54
CA SER A 19 -10.26 0.62 25.17
C SER A 19 -11.78 0.58 25.06
N ALA A 20 -12.41 1.69 24.65
CA ALA A 20 -13.87 1.80 24.67
C ALA A 20 -14.52 1.05 23.50
N SER A 21 -13.88 1.00 22.33
CA SER A 21 -14.50 0.42 21.14
C SER A 21 -14.37 -1.11 21.14
N ASP A 22 -13.21 -1.66 21.50
CA ASP A 22 -13.02 -3.11 21.69
C ASP A 22 -13.93 -3.65 22.80
N ALA A 23 -14.05 -2.93 23.94
CA ALA A 23 -14.96 -3.31 25.01
C ALA A 23 -16.43 -3.29 24.56
N ALA A 24 -16.86 -2.24 23.83
CA ALA A 24 -18.21 -2.17 23.26
C ALA A 24 -18.48 -3.28 22.25
N MET A 25 -17.47 -3.70 21.46
CA MET A 25 -17.59 -4.88 20.61
C MET A 25 -17.72 -6.17 21.42
N GLY A 26 -17.07 -6.27 22.57
CA GLY A 26 -17.25 -7.38 23.50
C GLY A 26 -18.67 -7.51 24.05
N GLU A 27 -19.35 -6.39 24.34
CA GLU A 27 -20.77 -6.41 24.72
C GLU A 27 -21.67 -6.89 23.58
N LYS A 28 -21.32 -6.54 22.33
CA LYS A 28 -22.11 -6.87 21.14
C LYS A 28 -21.88 -8.29 20.63
N LEU A 29 -20.64 -8.75 20.63
CA LEU A 29 -20.20 -10.00 20.02
C LEU A 29 -20.07 -11.15 21.03
N GLY A 30 -20.17 -10.87 22.33
CA GLY A 30 -20.23 -11.88 23.39
C GLY A 30 -18.88 -12.17 24.06
N ASP A 31 -18.91 -13.08 25.03
CA ASP A 31 -17.75 -13.39 25.87
C ASP A 31 -16.64 -14.14 25.12
N ASP A 32 -17.00 -14.92 24.10
CA ASP A 32 -16.06 -15.58 23.20
C ASP A 32 -15.24 -14.58 22.37
N TYR A 33 -15.76 -13.38 22.12
CA TYR A 33 -14.98 -12.26 21.58
C TYR A 33 -14.07 -11.63 22.63
N LYS A 34 -14.55 -11.42 23.87
CA LYS A 34 -13.76 -10.74 24.91
C LYS A 34 -12.47 -11.49 25.24
N SER A 35 -12.54 -12.83 25.30
CA SER A 35 -11.38 -13.68 25.59
C SER A 35 -10.57 -14.10 24.35
N ALA A 36 -10.97 -13.68 23.15
CA ALA A 36 -10.31 -14.06 21.91
C ALA A 36 -8.94 -13.41 21.73
N SER A 37 -8.07 -14.09 20.98
CA SER A 37 -6.79 -13.53 20.53
C SER A 37 -7.02 -12.30 19.62
N PRO A 38 -6.03 -11.41 19.45
CA PRO A 38 -6.14 -10.25 18.54
C PRO A 38 -6.61 -10.64 17.13
N LYS A 39 -6.02 -11.71 16.56
CA LYS A 39 -6.42 -12.26 15.27
C LYS A 39 -7.90 -12.65 15.29
N ASP A 40 -8.31 -13.46 16.26
CA ASP A 40 -9.67 -14.01 16.32
C ASP A 40 -10.72 -12.91 16.55
N LYS A 41 -10.39 -11.86 17.31
CA LYS A 41 -11.25 -10.66 17.43
C LYS A 41 -11.47 -9.99 16.07
N CYS A 42 -10.41 -9.76 15.30
CA CYS A 42 -10.52 -9.21 13.95
C CYS A 42 -11.38 -10.10 13.02
N ILE A 43 -11.24 -11.42 13.12
CA ILE A 43 -12.06 -12.37 12.35
C ILE A 43 -13.53 -12.31 12.76
N LYS A 44 -13.83 -12.29 14.06
CA LYS A 44 -15.21 -12.16 14.56
C LYS A 44 -15.87 -10.86 14.07
N ILE A 45 -15.15 -9.74 14.08
CA ILE A 45 -15.63 -8.49 13.49
C ILE A 45 -15.88 -8.66 11.99
N ALA A 46 -14.95 -9.27 11.23
CA ALA A 46 -15.11 -9.50 9.80
C ALA A 46 -16.32 -10.39 9.45
N VAL A 47 -16.58 -11.43 10.25
CA VAL A 47 -17.77 -12.28 10.14
C VAL A 47 -19.03 -11.48 10.42
N ALA A 48 -19.05 -10.71 11.50
CA ALA A 48 -20.18 -9.84 11.86
C ALA A 48 -20.52 -8.82 10.76
N TYR A 49 -19.50 -8.32 10.04
CA TYR A 49 -19.69 -7.51 8.83
C TYR A 49 -20.37 -8.29 7.70
N ALA A 50 -19.88 -9.49 7.38
CA ALA A 50 -20.41 -10.31 6.29
C ALA A 50 -21.86 -10.73 6.55
N ASP A 51 -22.17 -11.06 7.80
CA ASP A 51 -23.46 -11.55 8.24
C ASP A 51 -24.43 -10.42 8.65
N LYS A 52 -24.06 -9.16 8.38
CA LYS A 52 -24.87 -7.95 8.62
C LYS A 52 -25.37 -7.81 10.07
N VAL A 53 -24.54 -8.24 11.02
CA VAL A 53 -24.81 -8.08 12.46
C VAL A 53 -24.84 -6.60 12.83
N PHE A 54 -23.96 -5.78 12.21
CA PHE A 54 -23.93 -4.33 12.39
C PHE A 54 -25.04 -3.67 11.53
N LYS A 55 -26.07 -3.13 12.18
CA LYS A 55 -27.30 -2.61 11.55
C LYS A 55 -27.25 -1.13 11.19
N GLY A 56 -26.10 -0.47 11.31
CA GLY A 56 -25.97 0.95 11.00
C GLY A 56 -24.54 1.49 10.99
N SER A 57 -24.43 2.77 10.61
CA SER A 57 -23.15 3.48 10.48
C SER A 57 -22.43 3.66 11.82
N LYS A 58 -23.16 3.83 12.93
CA LYS A 58 -22.58 3.94 14.27
C LYS A 58 -21.85 2.66 14.69
N GLU A 59 -22.52 1.51 14.55
CA GLU A 59 -21.93 0.20 14.88
C GLU A 59 -20.76 -0.15 13.94
N THR A 60 -20.88 0.19 12.66
CA THR A 60 -19.79 0.03 11.68
C THR A 60 -18.56 0.85 12.04
N ARG A 61 -18.74 2.12 12.46
CA ARG A 61 -17.64 2.96 12.93
C ARG A 61 -16.99 2.43 14.20
N ALA A 62 -17.80 1.96 15.16
CA ALA A 62 -17.29 1.35 16.39
C ALA A 62 -16.50 0.05 16.10
N ALA A 63 -16.99 -0.78 15.17
CA ALA A 63 -16.29 -1.98 14.73
C ALA A 63 -14.95 -1.66 14.04
N GLN A 64 -14.90 -0.60 13.22
CA GLN A 64 -13.62 -0.14 12.64
C GLN A 64 -12.67 0.41 13.72
N ALA A 65 -13.18 1.18 14.67
CA ALA A 65 -12.37 1.68 15.78
C ALA A 65 -11.81 0.53 16.63
N ALA A 66 -12.60 -0.51 16.90
CA ALA A 66 -12.13 -1.72 17.58
C ALA A 66 -11.01 -2.43 16.81
N ILE A 67 -11.10 -2.54 15.47
CA ILE A 67 -10.00 -3.06 14.64
C ILE A 67 -8.74 -2.22 14.85
N ASP A 68 -8.85 -0.89 14.77
CA ASP A 68 -7.71 0.02 14.95
C ASP A 68 -7.09 -0.14 16.35
N GLU A 69 -7.90 -0.28 17.40
CA GLU A 69 -7.48 -0.51 18.79
C GLU A 69 -6.73 -1.84 18.95
N ILE A 70 -7.26 -2.93 18.39
CA ILE A 70 -6.62 -4.25 18.42
C ILE A 70 -5.26 -4.21 17.73
N PHE A 71 -5.20 -3.62 16.52
CA PHE A 71 -3.95 -3.48 15.77
C PHE A 71 -2.94 -2.61 16.51
N LEU A 72 -3.36 -1.47 17.06
CA LEU A 72 -2.49 -0.57 17.82
C LEU A 72 -1.91 -1.27 19.06
N ALA A 73 -2.74 -1.95 19.84
CA ALA A 73 -2.29 -2.69 21.02
C ALA A 73 -1.32 -3.83 20.66
N TYR A 74 -1.56 -4.53 19.55
CA TYR A 74 -0.68 -5.59 19.07
C TYR A 74 0.67 -5.05 18.59
N VAL A 75 0.66 -4.00 17.76
CA VAL A 75 1.85 -3.39 17.20
C VAL A 75 2.73 -2.76 18.29
N ASN A 76 2.14 -2.16 19.32
CA ASN A 76 2.88 -1.54 20.43
C ASN A 76 3.70 -2.51 21.29
N LYS A 77 3.58 -3.82 21.08
CA LYS A 77 4.50 -4.83 21.66
C LYS A 77 5.90 -4.77 21.04
N GLY A 78 6.05 -4.20 19.85
CA GLY A 78 7.34 -4.02 19.19
C GLY A 78 8.09 -2.83 19.79
N GLU A 79 9.33 -3.06 20.22
CA GLU A 79 10.18 -2.03 20.80
C GLU A 79 10.75 -1.06 19.76
N THR A 80 11.03 -1.55 18.54
CA THR A 80 11.58 -0.77 17.42
C THR A 80 10.51 -0.49 16.36
N SER A 81 10.73 0.54 15.53
CA SER A 81 9.83 0.84 14.40
C SER A 81 9.76 -0.30 13.39
N GLU A 82 10.85 -1.03 13.17
CA GLU A 82 10.86 -2.24 12.34
C GLU A 82 10.03 -3.37 12.96
N ALA A 83 10.18 -3.62 14.27
CA ALA A 83 9.42 -4.64 14.97
C ALA A 83 7.91 -4.33 14.93
N LYS A 84 7.55 -3.06 15.13
CA LYS A 84 6.17 -2.57 15.00
C LYS A 84 5.60 -2.83 13.60
N LEU A 85 6.37 -2.53 12.54
CA LEU A 85 5.96 -2.79 11.17
C LEU A 85 5.78 -4.29 10.89
N LYS A 86 6.71 -5.14 11.37
CA LYS A 86 6.60 -6.59 11.23
C LYS A 86 5.36 -7.15 11.93
N LEU A 87 5.08 -6.72 13.16
CA LEU A 87 3.88 -7.11 13.91
C LEU A 87 2.60 -6.67 13.20
N LEU A 88 2.58 -5.46 12.60
CA LEU A 88 1.45 -5.02 11.77
C LEU A 88 1.22 -5.99 10.60
N GLY A 89 2.28 -6.35 9.88
CA GLY A 89 2.22 -7.30 8.77
C GLY A 89 1.82 -8.70 9.20
N GLU A 90 2.34 -9.18 10.33
CA GLU A 90 2.03 -10.49 10.90
C GLU A 90 0.53 -10.61 11.19
N LEU A 91 -0.04 -9.67 11.96
CA LEU A 91 -1.45 -9.72 12.31
C LEU A 91 -2.34 -9.62 11.07
N ARG A 92 -2.00 -8.76 10.10
CA ARG A 92 -2.72 -8.66 8.81
C ARG A 92 -2.70 -9.99 8.04
N ASN A 93 -1.53 -10.63 7.94
CA ASN A 93 -1.38 -11.90 7.21
C ASN A 93 -2.12 -13.05 7.91
N GLN A 94 -2.07 -13.09 9.24
CA GLN A 94 -2.81 -14.06 10.04
C GLN A 94 -4.33 -13.92 9.83
N THR A 95 -4.86 -12.69 9.88
CA THR A 95 -6.29 -12.45 9.69
C THR A 95 -6.75 -12.70 8.26
N GLU A 96 -5.94 -12.33 7.26
CA GLU A 96 -6.26 -12.60 5.85
C GLU A 96 -6.29 -14.11 5.55
N THR A 97 -5.31 -14.85 6.06
CA THR A 97 -5.22 -16.31 5.88
C THR A 97 -6.42 -17.01 6.51
N GLU A 98 -6.78 -16.63 7.73
CA GLU A 98 -7.93 -17.22 8.44
C GLU A 98 -9.26 -16.85 7.75
N CYS A 99 -9.43 -15.61 7.28
CA CYS A 99 -10.60 -15.22 6.48
C CYS A 99 -10.74 -16.09 5.22
N LYS A 100 -9.61 -16.37 4.55
CA LYS A 100 -9.61 -17.22 3.35
C LYS A 100 -10.04 -18.65 3.67
N ALA A 101 -9.43 -19.27 4.70
CA ALA A 101 -9.78 -20.61 5.15
C ALA A 101 -11.26 -20.71 5.56
N LEU A 102 -11.77 -19.69 6.26
CA LEU A 102 -13.18 -19.60 6.65
C LEU A 102 -14.12 -19.54 5.45
N ASN A 103 -13.78 -18.77 4.41
CA ASN A 103 -14.60 -18.71 3.19
C ASN A 103 -14.59 -20.04 2.43
N ASP A 104 -13.45 -20.73 2.39
CA ASP A 104 -13.35 -22.04 1.74
C ASP A 104 -14.25 -23.07 2.47
N ALA A 105 -14.31 -23.02 3.81
CA ALA A 105 -15.25 -23.82 4.59
C ALA A 105 -16.71 -23.42 4.35
N ARG A 106 -17.05 -22.12 4.49
CA ARG A 106 -18.41 -21.60 4.30
C ARG A 106 -18.97 -21.92 2.92
N ARG A 107 -18.15 -21.90 1.87
CA ARG A 107 -18.56 -22.24 0.49
C ARG A 107 -18.83 -23.72 0.27
N LYS A 108 -18.17 -24.62 1.02
CA LYS A 108 -18.46 -26.05 1.00
C LYS A 108 -19.82 -26.35 1.60
N GLU A 109 -20.17 -25.65 2.69
CA GLU A 109 -21.45 -25.79 3.37
C GLU A 109 -22.59 -25.08 2.61
N ASN A 110 -22.36 -23.85 2.15
CA ASN A 110 -23.32 -23.07 1.39
C ASN A 110 -22.62 -22.19 0.35
N LYS A 111 -22.78 -22.53 -0.93
CA LYS A 111 -22.18 -21.77 -2.05
C LYS A 111 -22.59 -20.28 -2.09
N LYS A 112 -23.70 -19.90 -1.46
CA LYS A 112 -24.20 -18.52 -1.39
C LYS A 112 -23.89 -17.84 -0.04
N ALA A 113 -23.09 -18.45 0.83
CA ALA A 113 -22.70 -17.83 2.09
C ALA A 113 -22.03 -16.47 1.85
N PRO A 114 -22.36 -15.43 2.66
CA PRO A 114 -21.68 -14.14 2.58
C PRO A 114 -20.17 -14.29 2.70
N TYR A 115 -19.43 -13.58 1.85
CA TYR A 115 -17.97 -13.63 1.82
C TYR A 115 -17.38 -12.80 2.97
N VAL A 116 -16.61 -13.45 3.83
CA VAL A 116 -15.91 -12.82 4.95
C VAL A 116 -14.61 -12.19 4.44
N ARG A 117 -14.53 -10.86 4.44
CA ARG A 117 -13.33 -10.15 4.00
C ARG A 117 -12.57 -9.61 5.21
N HIS A 118 -11.26 -9.82 5.23
CA HIS A 118 -10.34 -9.14 6.14
C HIS A 118 -10.63 -7.63 6.18
N LYS A 119 -10.65 -7.08 7.39
CA LYS A 119 -10.84 -5.66 7.64
C LYS A 119 -9.51 -5.06 8.05
N GLU A 120 -8.97 -4.23 7.17
CA GLU A 120 -7.72 -3.54 7.41
C GLU A 120 -7.88 -2.52 8.55
N PRO A 121 -6.82 -2.29 9.36
CA PRO A 121 -6.76 -1.11 10.18
C PRO A 121 -6.77 0.14 9.30
N ASN A 122 -7.18 1.28 9.85
CA ASN A 122 -7.23 2.54 9.13
C ASN A 122 -5.86 2.88 8.51
N SER A 123 -5.89 3.41 7.28
CA SER A 123 -4.69 3.83 6.55
C SER A 123 -3.82 4.79 7.35
N ASN A 124 -4.39 5.64 8.22
CA ASN A 124 -3.62 6.56 9.05
C ASN A 124 -2.77 5.83 10.11
N LEU A 125 -3.30 4.76 10.72
CA LEU A 125 -2.53 3.94 11.67
C LEU A 125 -1.37 3.24 10.95
N GLN A 126 -1.67 2.62 9.80
CA GLN A 126 -0.64 1.98 8.97
C GLN A 126 0.43 2.98 8.52
N LEU A 127 0.00 4.19 8.09
CA LEU A 127 0.88 5.27 7.66
C LEU A 127 1.81 5.75 8.78
N ALA A 128 1.30 5.88 10.00
CA ALA A 128 2.13 6.28 11.15
C ALA A 128 3.22 5.24 11.46
N VAL A 129 2.87 3.95 11.47
CA VAL A 129 3.81 2.85 11.71
C VAL A 129 4.89 2.81 10.63
N LEU A 130 4.50 2.84 9.35
CA LEU A 130 5.45 2.78 8.25
C LEU A 130 6.32 4.06 8.16
N GLN A 131 5.78 5.24 8.51
CA GLN A 131 6.55 6.49 8.51
C GLN A 131 7.65 6.45 9.55
N SER A 132 7.34 5.97 10.77
CA SER A 132 8.34 5.79 11.82
C SER A 132 9.49 4.92 11.33
N TYR A 133 9.17 3.78 10.70
CA TYR A 133 10.19 2.86 10.19
C TYR A 133 11.04 3.46 9.06
N VAL A 134 10.42 4.12 8.08
CA VAL A 134 11.17 4.70 6.96
C VAL A 134 12.05 5.86 7.42
N VAL A 135 11.59 6.69 8.37
CA VAL A 135 12.42 7.77 8.93
C VAL A 135 13.63 7.21 9.66
N ASP A 136 13.45 6.20 10.51
CA ASP A 136 14.54 5.59 11.26
C ASP A 136 15.55 4.88 10.35
N THR A 137 15.09 4.31 9.23
CA THR A 137 15.93 3.48 8.34
C THR A 137 16.55 4.27 7.19
N ALA A 138 15.75 5.06 6.48
CA ALA A 138 16.19 5.79 5.28
C ALA A 138 16.65 7.21 5.58
N GLY A 139 16.24 7.77 6.73
CA GLY A 139 16.54 9.14 7.13
C GLY A 139 15.71 10.20 6.38
N PRO A 140 15.93 11.49 6.69
CA PRO A 140 15.17 12.60 6.09
C PRO A 140 15.53 12.87 4.62
N THR A 141 16.62 12.29 4.14
CA THR A 141 17.17 12.50 2.79
C THR A 141 17.54 11.14 2.19
N PRO A 142 16.56 10.38 1.68
CA PRO A 142 16.79 9.01 1.27
C PRO A 142 17.62 8.95 -0.03
N SER A 143 18.64 8.11 -0.03
CA SER A 143 19.29 7.65 -1.28
C SER A 143 18.64 6.36 -1.77
N LEU A 144 18.85 6.02 -3.05
CA LEU A 144 18.33 4.79 -3.64
C LEU A 144 18.74 3.53 -2.86
N ASP A 145 19.97 3.48 -2.33
CA ASP A 145 20.45 2.33 -1.57
C ASP A 145 19.75 2.20 -0.20
N LYS A 146 19.35 3.31 0.41
CA LYS A 146 18.62 3.32 1.68
C LYS A 146 17.15 2.93 1.55
N LEU A 147 16.60 2.95 0.34
CA LEU A 147 15.20 2.59 0.07
C LEU A 147 14.92 1.08 0.03
N GLY A 148 15.91 0.24 0.34
CA GLY A 148 15.70 -1.20 0.55
C GLY A 148 14.62 -1.52 1.59
N CYS A 149 14.43 -0.62 2.57
CA CYS A 149 13.40 -0.72 3.60
C CYS A 149 11.97 -0.72 3.04
N LEU A 150 11.73 -0.14 1.85
CA LEU A 150 10.38 -0.05 1.28
C LEU A 150 9.78 -1.41 0.92
N LYS A 151 10.61 -2.44 0.75
CA LYS A 151 10.14 -3.82 0.57
C LYS A 151 9.32 -4.29 1.77
N LEU A 152 9.85 -4.10 2.97
CA LEU A 152 9.16 -4.48 4.20
C LEU A 152 7.87 -3.67 4.38
N VAL A 153 7.89 -2.37 4.05
CA VAL A 153 6.67 -1.53 4.06
C VAL A 153 5.56 -2.13 3.18
N ARG A 154 5.90 -2.61 1.98
CA ARG A 154 4.92 -3.23 1.08
C ARG A 154 4.39 -4.56 1.58
N GLU A 155 5.24 -5.37 2.18
CA GLU A 155 4.87 -6.68 2.73
C GLU A 155 3.98 -6.52 3.98
N CYS A 156 4.20 -5.47 4.76
CA CYS A 156 3.53 -5.29 6.05
C CYS A 156 2.31 -4.36 6.02
N THR A 157 2.09 -3.55 4.98
CA THR A 157 0.93 -2.65 4.91
C THR A 157 0.07 -2.84 3.66
N SER A 158 -1.14 -2.30 3.68
CA SER A 158 -2.01 -2.29 2.50
C SER A 158 -1.48 -1.34 1.43
N TRP A 159 -1.80 -1.62 0.16
CA TRP A 159 -1.51 -0.72 -0.96
C TRP A 159 -2.07 0.68 -0.73
N PHE A 160 -3.28 0.79 -0.19
CA PHE A 160 -3.93 2.07 0.06
C PHE A 160 -3.19 2.93 1.09
N ALA A 161 -2.48 2.31 2.04
CA ALA A 161 -1.70 3.01 3.05
C ALA A 161 -0.31 3.42 2.54
N ASN A 162 0.40 2.56 1.80
CA ASN A 162 1.80 2.82 1.46
C ASN A 162 2.05 3.58 0.16
N ASN A 163 1.16 3.50 -0.83
CA ASN A 163 1.51 3.88 -2.21
C ASN A 163 2.04 5.32 -2.33
N SER A 164 1.38 6.30 -1.71
CA SER A 164 1.78 7.71 -1.80
C SER A 164 3.15 7.95 -1.18
N LEU A 165 3.42 7.29 -0.05
CA LEU A 165 4.69 7.45 0.67
C LEU A 165 5.84 6.79 -0.08
N VAL A 166 5.65 5.55 -0.55
CA VAL A 166 6.64 4.84 -1.36
C VAL A 166 6.98 5.65 -2.60
N LEU A 167 5.98 6.17 -3.32
CA LEU A 167 6.18 7.01 -4.49
C LEU A 167 6.91 8.31 -4.17
N ALA A 168 6.59 8.97 -3.05
CA ALA A 168 7.25 10.20 -2.64
C ALA A 168 8.74 9.97 -2.38
N TYR A 169 9.09 8.96 -1.59
CA TYR A 169 10.48 8.65 -1.27
C TYR A 169 11.30 8.19 -2.48
N LEU A 170 10.72 7.35 -3.35
CA LEU A 170 11.37 6.93 -4.59
C LEU A 170 11.59 8.11 -5.53
N SER A 171 10.61 8.99 -5.68
CA SER A 171 10.72 10.17 -6.54
C SER A 171 11.79 11.13 -6.02
N GLU A 172 11.85 11.35 -4.70
CA GLU A 172 12.88 12.19 -4.09
C GLU A 172 14.28 11.59 -4.26
N ALA A 173 14.45 10.29 -4.01
CA ALA A 173 15.73 9.62 -4.18
C ALA A 173 16.20 9.66 -5.65
N LEU A 174 15.30 9.46 -6.61
CA LEU A 174 15.61 9.60 -8.04
C LEU A 174 15.96 11.03 -8.44
N ALA A 175 15.28 12.04 -7.89
CA ALA A 175 15.57 13.44 -8.19
C ALA A 175 16.96 13.88 -7.69
N ARG A 176 17.50 13.19 -6.68
CA ARG A 176 18.84 13.43 -6.13
C ARG A 176 19.93 12.57 -6.78
N ASP A 177 19.54 11.55 -7.53
CA ASP A 177 20.47 10.62 -8.17
C ASP A 177 21.07 11.24 -9.44
N GLU A 178 22.38 11.46 -9.46
CA GLU A 178 23.06 12.10 -10.59
C GLU A 178 22.96 11.28 -11.88
N ALA A 179 23.03 9.95 -11.78
CA ALA A 179 22.94 9.07 -12.94
C ALA A 179 21.56 9.18 -13.58
N TYR A 180 20.50 9.19 -12.77
CA TYR A 180 19.14 9.42 -13.23
C TYR A 180 18.94 10.83 -13.82
N ALA A 181 19.51 11.87 -13.20
CA ALA A 181 19.40 13.23 -13.69
C ALA A 181 20.06 13.43 -15.07
N LYS A 182 21.23 12.82 -15.28
CA LYS A 182 22.01 12.89 -16.53
C LYS A 182 21.52 11.93 -17.62
N ALA A 183 20.72 10.93 -17.27
CA ALA A 183 20.21 9.95 -18.23
C ALA A 183 19.17 10.55 -19.19
N ASP A 184 19.18 10.06 -20.43
CA ASP A 184 18.09 10.27 -21.39
C ASP A 184 16.83 9.48 -20.99
N HIS A 185 15.74 9.62 -21.74
CA HIS A 185 14.49 8.92 -21.39
C HIS A 185 14.66 7.40 -21.33
N ALA A 186 15.42 6.81 -22.25
CA ALA A 186 15.67 5.38 -22.27
C ALA A 186 16.49 4.93 -21.04
N GLY A 187 17.55 5.66 -20.70
CA GLY A 187 18.36 5.43 -19.50
C GLY A 187 17.54 5.58 -18.21
N LYS A 188 16.66 6.58 -18.12
CA LYS A 188 15.73 6.74 -16.98
C LYS A 188 14.78 5.54 -16.84
N LEU A 189 14.24 5.04 -17.95
CA LEU A 189 13.40 3.83 -17.94
C LEU A 189 14.17 2.58 -17.53
N THR A 190 15.43 2.44 -17.96
CA THR A 190 16.33 1.37 -17.53
C THR A 190 16.59 1.43 -16.02
N ILE A 191 16.94 2.60 -15.49
CA ILE A 191 17.15 2.78 -14.04
C ILE A 191 15.87 2.41 -13.28
N ILE A 192 14.71 2.91 -13.69
CA ILE A 192 13.43 2.56 -13.04
C ILE A 192 13.17 1.05 -13.10
N ARG A 193 13.49 0.39 -14.23
CA ARG A 193 13.37 -1.07 -14.37
C ARG A 193 14.30 -1.79 -13.40
N ASP A 194 15.55 -1.39 -13.29
CA ASP A 194 16.55 -2.04 -12.44
C ASP A 194 16.18 -1.88 -10.96
N LEU A 195 15.72 -0.69 -10.56
CA LEU A 195 15.22 -0.45 -9.21
C LEU A 195 14.01 -1.34 -8.86
N ALA A 196 13.11 -1.58 -9.81
CA ALA A 196 11.91 -2.38 -9.58
C ALA A 196 12.15 -3.89 -9.66
N VAL A 197 12.87 -4.36 -10.69
CA VAL A 197 13.04 -5.79 -11.00
C VAL A 197 14.23 -6.36 -10.25
N ASP A 198 15.37 -5.69 -10.31
CA ASP A 198 16.63 -6.25 -9.82
C ASP A 198 16.83 -5.90 -8.34
N LYS A 199 16.64 -4.63 -7.96
CA LYS A 199 16.73 -4.19 -6.56
C LYS A 199 15.44 -4.39 -5.76
N LYS A 200 14.31 -4.70 -6.41
CA LYS A 200 12.99 -4.90 -5.77
C LYS A 200 12.58 -3.77 -4.83
N LEU A 201 12.95 -2.52 -5.15
CA LEU A 201 12.64 -1.33 -4.35
C LEU A 201 11.22 -0.84 -4.53
N MET A 202 10.52 -1.29 -5.58
CA MET A 202 9.14 -0.92 -5.87
C MET A 202 8.41 -2.05 -6.61
N SER A 203 7.09 -2.08 -6.46
CA SER A 203 6.18 -2.94 -7.23
C SER A 203 5.98 -2.40 -8.65
N ASP A 204 5.43 -3.23 -9.53
CA ASP A 204 5.04 -2.79 -10.87
C ASP A 204 3.98 -1.68 -10.86
N GLN A 205 3.17 -1.61 -9.79
CA GLN A 205 2.16 -0.58 -9.65
C GLN A 205 2.77 0.78 -9.28
N GLU A 206 3.82 0.82 -8.45
CA GLU A 206 4.59 2.05 -8.19
C GLU A 206 5.45 2.42 -9.41
N ARG A 207 6.14 1.44 -10.00
CA ARG A 207 6.93 1.58 -11.22
C ARG A 207 6.13 2.22 -12.34
N LYS A 208 4.84 1.88 -12.44
CA LYS A 208 3.92 2.49 -13.40
C LYS A 208 3.92 4.01 -13.31
N TYR A 209 3.82 4.60 -12.12
CA TYR A 209 3.70 6.05 -11.98
C TYR A 209 4.99 6.77 -12.37
N LEU A 210 6.14 6.25 -11.97
CA LEU A 210 7.44 6.80 -12.37
C LEU A 210 7.69 6.65 -13.87
N GLY A 211 7.41 5.46 -14.41
CA GLY A 211 7.56 5.17 -15.84
C GLY A 211 6.61 6.00 -16.71
N LYS A 212 5.39 6.29 -16.25
CA LYS A 212 4.45 7.17 -16.96
C LYS A 212 5.00 8.59 -17.13
N ALA A 213 5.61 9.15 -16.10
CA ALA A 213 6.17 10.51 -16.19
C ALA A 213 7.26 10.59 -17.27
N VAL A 214 8.22 9.66 -17.23
CA VAL A 214 9.31 9.58 -18.22
C VAL A 214 8.77 9.30 -19.63
N LEU A 215 7.83 8.34 -19.76
CA LEU A 215 7.29 7.95 -21.04
C LEU A 215 6.40 9.04 -21.64
N SER A 216 5.67 9.81 -20.82
CA SER A 216 4.89 10.95 -21.27
C SER A 216 5.79 12.01 -21.90
N ASP A 217 6.86 12.37 -21.20
CA ASP A 217 7.82 13.38 -21.69
C ASP A 217 8.51 12.92 -22.97
N TRP A 218 8.92 11.64 -23.02
CA TRP A 218 9.47 11.03 -24.23
C TRP A 218 8.49 11.06 -25.40
N MET A 219 7.24 10.61 -25.22
CA MET A 219 6.24 10.65 -26.29
C MET A 219 5.97 12.08 -26.78
N THR A 220 5.92 13.06 -25.86
CA THR A 220 5.78 14.48 -26.23
C THR A 220 6.98 14.97 -27.04
N HIS A 221 8.21 14.63 -26.65
CA HIS A 221 9.41 14.97 -27.40
C HIS A 221 9.39 14.39 -28.81
N GLU A 222 9.07 13.11 -28.95
CA GLU A 222 9.01 12.42 -30.25
C GLU A 222 7.89 12.96 -31.16
N LEU A 223 6.73 13.33 -30.60
CA LEU A 223 5.67 13.99 -31.34
C LEU A 223 6.11 15.34 -31.89
N LYS A 224 6.86 16.13 -31.10
CA LYS A 224 7.46 17.40 -31.55
C LYS A 224 8.54 17.17 -32.62
N GLY A 225 9.23 16.04 -32.55
CA GLY A 225 10.19 15.58 -33.56
C GLY A 225 9.54 15.00 -34.83
N GLY A 226 8.22 15.03 -34.95
CA GLY A 226 7.50 14.65 -36.17
C GLY A 226 7.08 13.17 -36.24
N LYS A 227 7.27 12.37 -35.19
CA LYS A 227 6.72 11.00 -35.17
C LYS A 227 5.20 11.04 -35.07
N ASN A 228 4.54 10.16 -35.81
CA ASN A 228 3.10 9.96 -35.72
C ASN A 228 2.72 8.92 -34.65
N ALA A 229 1.43 8.80 -34.36
CA ALA A 229 0.93 7.90 -33.32
C ALA A 229 1.21 6.41 -33.59
N ASP A 230 1.27 5.97 -34.85
CA ASP A 230 1.62 4.59 -35.22
C ASP A 230 3.09 4.27 -34.96
N GLN A 231 3.99 5.17 -35.37
CA GLN A 231 5.42 5.05 -35.09
C GLN A 231 5.70 5.01 -33.58
N LEU A 232 4.99 5.84 -32.81
CA LEU A 232 5.09 5.83 -31.35
C LEU A 232 4.53 4.56 -30.73
N LEU A 233 3.44 4.03 -31.27
CA LEU A 233 2.83 2.80 -30.78
C LEU A 233 3.80 1.61 -30.92
N GLU A 234 4.46 1.48 -32.08
CA GLU A 234 5.46 0.44 -32.28
C GLU A 234 6.69 0.63 -31.38
N ALA A 235 7.14 1.87 -31.19
CA ALA A 235 8.23 2.16 -30.27
C ALA A 235 7.86 1.83 -28.80
N VAL A 236 6.65 2.16 -28.34
CA VAL A 236 6.14 1.78 -27.00
C VAL A 236 6.08 0.26 -26.86
N LYS A 237 5.61 -0.47 -27.88
CA LYS A 237 5.63 -1.94 -27.88
C LYS A 237 7.04 -2.49 -27.77
N ALA A 238 8.01 -1.89 -28.46
CA ALA A 238 9.41 -2.28 -28.39
C ALA A 238 10.00 -2.06 -26.98
N LEU A 239 9.70 -0.93 -26.34
CA LEU A 239 10.09 -0.67 -24.94
C LEU A 239 9.51 -1.72 -23.99
N GLY A 240 8.24 -2.11 -24.20
CA GLY A 240 7.59 -3.17 -23.43
C GLY A 240 8.24 -4.55 -23.65
N LYS A 241 8.56 -4.91 -24.91
CA LYS A 241 9.25 -6.17 -25.24
C LYS A 241 10.65 -6.25 -24.61
N LYS A 242 11.36 -5.13 -24.52
CA LYS A 242 12.66 -5.02 -23.84
C LYS A 242 12.53 -5.01 -22.30
N GLY A 243 11.31 -5.03 -21.76
CA GLY A 243 11.06 -4.97 -20.33
C GLY A 243 11.34 -3.61 -19.69
N LEU A 244 11.60 -2.54 -20.46
CA LEU A 244 11.92 -1.20 -19.94
C LEU A 244 10.71 -0.53 -19.29
N ILE A 245 9.51 -0.85 -19.77
CA ILE A 245 8.25 -0.42 -19.15
C ILE A 245 7.43 -1.64 -18.73
N CYS A 246 6.73 -1.55 -17.60
CA CYS A 246 5.83 -2.61 -17.16
C CYS A 246 4.53 -2.63 -17.98
N PHE A 247 3.75 -3.71 -17.84
CA PHE A 247 2.47 -3.89 -18.52
C PHE A 247 1.54 -2.68 -18.32
N PHE A 248 1.44 -2.15 -17.10
CA PHE A 248 0.53 -1.05 -16.81
C PHE A 248 0.94 0.28 -17.47
N THR A 249 2.24 0.57 -17.56
CA THR A 249 2.75 1.75 -18.26
C THR A 249 2.51 1.62 -19.75
N ARG A 250 2.79 0.44 -20.32
CA ARG A 250 2.53 0.14 -21.73
C ARG A 250 1.05 0.30 -22.07
N SER A 251 0.17 -0.37 -21.33
CA SER A 251 -1.29 -0.33 -21.56
C SER A 251 -1.83 1.11 -21.52
N TRP A 252 -1.35 1.93 -20.59
CA TRP A 252 -1.70 3.35 -20.54
C TRP A 252 -1.23 4.13 -21.78
N ALA A 253 0.02 3.96 -22.19
CA ALA A 253 0.58 4.67 -23.36
C ALA A 253 -0.10 4.25 -24.66
N GLU A 254 -0.35 2.95 -24.84
CA GLU A 254 -1.12 2.45 -25.98
C GLU A 254 -2.54 3.05 -26.01
N GLY A 255 -3.17 3.21 -24.84
CA GLY A 255 -4.47 3.89 -24.70
C GLY A 255 -4.42 5.33 -25.18
N ILE A 256 -3.44 6.12 -24.72
CA ILE A 256 -3.26 7.51 -25.15
C ILE A 256 -3.00 7.60 -26.66
N LEU A 257 -2.10 6.79 -27.19
CA LEU A 257 -1.75 6.83 -28.62
C LEU A 257 -2.94 6.45 -29.51
N LYS A 258 -3.81 5.53 -29.07
CA LYS A 258 -5.08 5.25 -29.75
C LYS A 258 -6.00 6.47 -29.78
N GLN A 259 -6.12 7.20 -28.67
CA GLN A 259 -6.91 8.44 -28.63
C GLN A 259 -6.28 9.54 -29.48
N LEU A 260 -4.95 9.63 -29.51
CA LEU A 260 -4.24 10.63 -30.30
C LEU A 260 -4.54 10.50 -31.80
N LYS A 261 -4.65 9.27 -32.31
CA LYS A 261 -5.05 8.99 -33.71
C LYS A 261 -6.45 9.49 -34.07
N LEU A 262 -7.32 9.68 -33.09
CA LEU A 262 -8.69 10.15 -33.32
C LEU A 262 -8.75 11.68 -33.43
N VAL A 263 -7.73 12.38 -32.94
CA VAL A 263 -7.72 13.86 -32.83
C VAL A 263 -6.57 14.52 -33.60
N ARG A 264 -5.71 13.73 -34.24
CA ARG A 264 -4.61 14.16 -35.12
C ARG A 264 -4.53 13.22 -36.31
#